data_AF-A0A533TWW6-F1
#
_entry.id   AF-A0A533TWW6-F1
#
_cell.length_a   1.000
_cell.length_b   1.000
_cell.length_c   1.000
_cell.angle_alpha   90.00
_cell.angle_beta   90.00
_cell.angle_gamma   90.00
#
_symmetry.space_group_name_H-M   'P 1'
#
loop_
_entity.id
_entity.type
_entity.pdbx_description
1 polymer ?
#
loop_
_entity_poly.entity_id
_entity_poly.type
_entity_poly.pdbx_seq_one_letter_code
_entity_poly.pdbx_strand_id
1 'polypeptide(L)'
;MKLFPDNETKKRFMKTGLPFLLGFAWVPIIWMVLTALLGPVLYVLTGSWVITQLIIVIFAFLFTYLLLTVFRRFNKRVYSEKSE
;
A
#
# COMPACT_ATOMS: atom_id res chain seq x y z
N MET A 1 -20.18 -3.65 -22.86
CA MET A 1 -19.44 -4.94 -22.75
C MET A 1 -19.47 -5.38 -21.29
N LYS A 2 -19.90 -6.62 -20.98
CA LYS A 2 -19.90 -7.15 -19.60
C LYS A 2 -18.44 -7.28 -19.15
N LEU A 3 -18.00 -6.41 -18.23
CA LEU A 3 -16.62 -6.36 -17.74
C LEU A 3 -16.20 -7.61 -16.95
N PHE A 4 -17.13 -8.49 -16.57
CA PHE A 4 -16.84 -9.76 -15.89
C PHE A 4 -17.87 -10.83 -16.32
N PRO A 5 -17.51 -11.79 -17.20
CA PRO A 5 -18.42 -12.85 -17.63
C PRO A 5 -18.54 -14.00 -16.60
N ASP A 6 -17.56 -14.19 -15.71
CA ASP A 6 -17.51 -15.35 -14.80
C ASP A 6 -17.48 -14.99 -13.31
N ASN A 7 -18.32 -15.66 -12.52
CA ASN A 7 -18.40 -15.51 -11.06
C ASN A 7 -17.08 -15.89 -10.35
N GLU A 8 -16.31 -16.81 -10.93
CA GLU A 8 -15.00 -17.23 -10.43
C GLU A 8 -13.93 -16.14 -10.60
N THR A 9 -13.93 -15.48 -11.76
CA THR A 9 -13.04 -14.35 -12.06
C THR A 9 -13.31 -13.17 -11.13
N LYS A 10 -14.59 -12.90 -10.82
CA LYS A 10 -14.99 -11.89 -9.83
C LYS A 10 -14.48 -12.23 -8.42
N LYS A 11 -14.61 -13.50 -7.99
CA LYS A 11 -14.08 -13.97 -6.69
C LYS A 11 -12.56 -13.83 -6.59
N ARG A 12 -11.84 -14.18 -7.65
CA ARG A 12 -10.37 -14.08 -7.71
C ARG A 12 -9.90 -12.61 -7.73
N PHE A 13 -10.60 -11.76 -8.45
CA PHE A 13 -10.36 -10.32 -8.47
C PHE A 13 -10.63 -9.67 -7.10
N MET A 14 -11.70 -10.06 -6.41
CA MET A 14 -11.96 -9.57 -5.05
C MET A 14 -10.92 -10.06 -4.04
N LYS A 15 -10.44 -11.32 -4.14
CA LYS A 15 -9.41 -11.84 -3.22
C LYS A 15 -8.04 -11.18 -3.40
N THR A 16 -7.67 -10.84 -4.64
CA THR A 16 -6.30 -10.38 -4.96
C THR A 16 -6.22 -8.90 -5.31
N GLY A 17 -7.23 -8.37 -6.00
CA GLY A 17 -7.30 -6.97 -6.42
C GLY A 17 -7.73 -6.01 -5.32
N LEU A 18 -8.63 -6.43 -4.42
CA LEU A 18 -9.09 -5.58 -3.31
C LEU A 18 -7.93 -5.15 -2.37
N PRO A 19 -7.03 -6.04 -1.91
CA PRO A 19 -5.89 -5.62 -1.11
C PRO A 19 -4.95 -4.68 -1.86
N PHE A 20 -4.78 -4.89 -3.17
CA PHE A 20 -3.90 -4.08 -3.99
C PHE A 20 -4.46 -2.67 -4.20
N LEU A 21 -5.75 -2.54 -4.52
CA LEU A 21 -6.47 -1.27 -4.62
C LEU A 21 -6.44 -0.52 -3.29
N LEU A 22 -6.63 -1.22 -2.17
CA LEU A 22 -6.53 -0.62 -0.84
C LEU A 22 -5.12 -0.06 -0.62
N GLY A 23 -4.08 -0.85 -0.85
CA GLY A 23 -2.70 -0.41 -0.70
C GLY A 23 -2.37 0.80 -1.59
N PHE A 24 -2.85 0.82 -2.84
CA PHE A 24 -2.63 1.92 -3.76
C PHE A 24 -3.36 3.20 -3.33
N ALA A 25 -4.58 3.07 -2.78
CA ALA A 25 -5.34 4.20 -2.25
C ALA A 25 -4.65 4.87 -1.04
N TRP A 26 -3.88 4.10 -0.27
CA TRP A 26 -3.13 4.61 0.88
C TRP A 26 -1.80 5.30 0.51
N VAL A 27 -1.26 5.09 -0.70
CA VAL A 27 0.02 5.68 -1.14
C VAL A 27 0.10 7.19 -0.93
N PRO A 28 -0.85 8.03 -1.41
CA PRO A 28 -0.77 9.48 -1.23
C PRO A 28 -0.84 9.91 0.24
N ILE A 29 -1.61 9.19 1.07
CA ILE A 29 -1.72 9.48 2.50
C ILE A 29 -0.40 9.16 3.21
N ILE A 30 0.16 7.98 2.95
CA ILE A 30 1.45 7.55 3.49
C ILE A 30 2.55 8.54 3.08
N TRP A 31 2.55 8.97 1.83
CA TRP A 31 3.48 9.99 1.33
C TRP A 31 3.36 11.30 2.10
N MET A 32 2.14 11.84 2.26
CA MET A 32 1.92 13.10 2.98
C MET A 32 2.41 13.02 4.42
N VAL A 33 2.10 11.91 5.12
CA VAL A 33 2.54 11.68 6.49
C VAL A 33 4.07 11.60 6.59
N LEU A 34 4.71 10.83 5.69
CA LEU A 34 6.18 10.72 5.67
C LEU A 34 6.83 12.06 5.32
N THR A 35 6.24 12.84 4.42
CA THR A 35 6.75 14.17 4.08
C THR A 35 6.65 15.13 5.26
N ALA A 36 5.53 15.10 6.00
CA ALA A 36 5.34 15.95 7.17
C ALA A 36 6.30 15.60 8.32
N LEU A 37 6.55 14.31 8.54
CA LEU A 37 7.40 13.84 9.64
C LEU A 37 8.89 13.88 9.31
N LEU A 38 9.28 13.34 8.15
CA LEU A 38 10.68 13.17 7.77
C LEU A 38 11.19 14.29 6.88
N GLY A 39 10.33 15.01 6.18
CA GLY A 39 10.72 16.08 5.25
C GLY A 39 11.63 17.12 5.89
N PRO A 40 11.23 17.79 6.99
CA PRO A 40 12.07 18.79 7.64
C PRO A 40 13.43 18.22 8.09
N VAL A 41 13.44 17.02 8.66
CA VAL A 41 14.65 16.36 9.16
C VAL A 41 15.61 16.01 8.02
N LEU A 42 15.09 15.41 6.95
CA LEU A 42 15.86 15.02 5.78
C LEU A 42 16.36 16.24 5.00
N TYR A 43 15.60 17.34 4.98
CA TYR A 43 16.04 18.58 4.34
C TYR A 43 17.19 19.23 5.09
N VAL A 44 17.15 19.25 6.43
CA VAL A 44 18.26 19.74 7.24
C VAL A 44 19.52 18.91 7.01
N LEU A 45 19.39 17.60 6.80
CA LEU A 45 20.53 16.71 6.56
C LEU A 45 21.09 16.78 5.14
N THR A 46 20.22 16.92 4.14
CA THR A 46 20.61 16.83 2.71
C THR A 46 20.78 18.18 2.04
N GLY A 47 20.17 19.24 2.58
CA GLY A 47 20.10 20.58 1.96
C GLY A 47 19.31 20.64 0.65
N SER A 48 18.78 19.51 0.17
CA SER A 48 18.15 19.39 -1.15
C SER A 48 16.77 18.78 -1.05
N TRP A 49 15.78 19.52 -1.55
CA TRP A 49 14.40 19.08 -1.54
C TRP A 49 14.16 17.90 -2.49
N VAL A 50 14.91 17.82 -3.58
CA VAL A 50 14.83 16.71 -4.54
C VAL A 50 15.32 15.40 -3.90
N ILE A 51 16.47 15.45 -3.22
CA ILE A 51 17.03 14.26 -2.54
C ILE A 51 16.10 13.82 -1.40
N THR A 52 15.58 14.78 -0.64
CA THR A 52 14.61 14.52 0.43
C THR A 52 13.36 13.81 -0.09
N GLN A 53 12.76 14.31 -1.18
CA GLN A 53 11.59 13.68 -1.79
C GLN A 53 11.91 12.28 -2.32
N LEU A 54 13.05 12.07 -2.96
CA LEU A 54 13.50 10.74 -3.42
C LEU A 54 13.57 9.73 -2.28
N ILE A 55 14.15 10.12 -1.15
CA ILE A 55 14.23 9.28 0.04
C ILE A 55 12.81 8.97 0.56
N ILE A 56 11.95 9.98 0.65
CA ILE A 56 10.56 9.81 1.09
C ILE A 56 9.78 8.86 0.18
N VAL A 57 9.95 8.93 -1.15
CA VAL A 57 9.30 8.01 -2.11
C VAL A 57 9.67 6.57 -1.80
N ILE A 58 10.97 6.31 -1.59
CA ILE A 58 11.48 4.97 -1.30
C ILE A 58 10.86 4.46 0.00
N PHE A 59 10.81 5.28 1.05
CA PHE A 59 10.15 4.92 2.29
C PHE A 59 8.64 4.71 2.13
N ALA A 60 7.95 5.54 1.35
CA ALA A 60 6.51 5.39 1.10
C ALA A 60 6.20 4.09 0.39
N PHE A 61 7.03 3.70 -0.59
CA PHE A 61 6.89 2.43 -1.28
C PHE A 61 7.15 1.24 -0.34
N LEU A 62 8.19 1.32 0.48
CA LEU A 62 8.51 0.30 1.49
C LEU A 62 7.38 0.14 2.52
N PHE A 63 6.85 1.24 3.03
CA PHE A 63 5.71 1.24 3.96
C PHE A 63 4.46 0.66 3.32
N THR A 64 4.15 1.06 2.09
CA THR A 64 2.99 0.51 1.36
C THR A 64 3.15 -1.00 1.13
N TYR A 65 4.35 -1.46 0.78
CA TYR A 65 4.66 -2.87 0.63
C TYR A 65 4.51 -3.65 1.94
N LEU A 66 4.99 -3.09 3.06
CA LEU A 66 4.81 -3.66 4.39
C LEU A 66 3.32 -3.72 4.76
N LEU A 67 2.56 -2.66 4.51
CA LEU A 67 1.13 -2.61 4.77
C LEU A 67 0.40 -3.69 3.98
N LEU A 68 0.71 -3.85 2.69
CA LEU A 68 0.18 -4.91 1.83
C LEU A 68 0.55 -6.30 2.35
N THR A 69 1.78 -6.48 2.83
CA THR A 69 2.25 -7.75 3.41
C THR A 69 1.48 -8.09 4.68
N VAL A 70 1.27 -7.12 5.55
CA VAL A 70 0.47 -7.24 6.79
C VAL A 70 -0.98 -7.56 6.44
N PHE A 71 -1.60 -6.80 5.52
CA PHE A 71 -2.96 -7.07 5.04
C PHE A 71 -3.11 -8.47 4.46
N ARG A 72 -2.14 -8.96 3.68
CA ARG A 72 -2.16 -10.35 3.16
C ARG A 72 -2.08 -11.38 4.28
N ARG A 73 -1.27 -11.15 5.32
CA ARG A 73 -1.20 -12.04 6.50
C ARG A 73 -2.51 -12.04 7.29
N PHE A 74 -3.11 -10.87 7.52
CA PHE A 74 -4.42 -10.76 8.18
C PHE A 74 -5.52 -11.43 7.36
N ASN A 75 -5.54 -11.22 6.05
CA ASN A 75 -6.52 -11.85 5.16
C ASN A 75 -6.42 -13.39 5.18
N LYS A 76 -5.19 -13.94 5.25
CA LYS A 76 -5.00 -15.39 5.44
C LYS A 76 -5.60 -15.90 6.75
N ARG A 77 -5.43 -15.16 7.86
CA ARG A 77 -6.02 -15.54 9.16
C ARG A 77 -7.55 -15.49 9.12
N VAL A 78 -8.13 -14.39 8.62
CA VAL A 78 -9.59 -14.21 8.57
C VAL A 78 -10.29 -15.23 7.65
N TYR A 79 -9.63 -15.68 6.57
CA TYR A 79 -10.18 -16.75 5.72
C TYR A 79 -9.98 -18.16 6.28
N SER A 80 -8.99 -18.38 7.14
CA SER A 80 -8.76 -19.68 7.78
C SER A 80 -9.80 -20.00 8.85
N GLU A 81 -10.41 -18.98 9.45
CA GLU A 81 -11.40 -19.10 10.53
C GLU A 81 -12.83 -19.31 10.03
N LYS A 82 -13.06 -19.24 8.71
CA LYS A 82 -14.39 -19.48 8.08
C LYS A 82 -14.50 -20.86 7.42
N SER A 83 -13.56 -21.76 7.63
CA SER A 83 -13.55 -23.11 7.06
C SER A 83 -13.46 -24.22 8.12
N GLU A 84 -14.00 -23.97 9.31
CA GLU A 84 -14.28 -25.01 10.32
C GLU A 84 -15.78 -25.04 10.60
#